data_AF-A0A1V6FKM8-F1
#
_entry.id   AF-A0A1V6FKM8-F1
#
_cell.length_a   1.000
_cell.length_b   1.000
_cell.length_c   1.000
_cell.angle_alpha   90.00
_cell.angle_beta   90.00
_cell.angle_gamma   90.00
#
_symmetry.space_group_name_H-M   'P 1'
#
loop_
_entity.id
_entity.type
_entity.pdbx_description
1 polymer ?
#
loop_
_entity_poly.entity_id
_entity_poly.type
_entity_poly.pdbx_seq_one_letter_code
_entity_poly.pdbx_strand_id
1 'polypeptide(L)'
;MESIKEMKKVISDSQIIAFPGGFSLGDEPDGSGKFIATAFRNPELMEAVLDLLYKRDGLALGICNGFQALIKLGLLPFGQIVPQNRDSATLTYNRIGRHVSTMAKIRVASNNSPWLSGFRVGDVFSVPISHGEGRIIAPPSVIEKIIKGGQVATQYCDDLMKATMVSPFNPNGSTQAIEGLISADGRVFGKMGHSERWQEGLYQNLSGNFNMDIFKNGVNYFN
;
A
#
# COMPACT_ATOMS: atom_id res chain seq x y z
N MET A 1 -17.66 20.15 9.67
CA MET A 1 -16.54 20.62 10.54
C MET A 1 -16.36 19.72 11.77
N GLU A 2 -17.43 19.24 12.40
CA GLU A 2 -17.34 18.33 13.56
C GLU A 2 -16.58 17.03 13.27
N SER A 3 -16.85 16.35 12.14
CA SER A 3 -16.16 15.11 11.77
C SER A 3 -14.64 15.27 11.58
N ILE A 4 -14.18 16.44 11.09
CA ILE A 4 -12.75 16.73 10.94
C ILE A 4 -12.08 16.84 12.31
N LYS A 5 -12.72 17.53 13.26
CA LYS A 5 -12.21 17.68 14.62
C LYS A 5 -12.15 16.33 15.34
N GLU A 6 -13.19 15.50 15.20
CA GLU A 6 -13.20 14.17 15.81
C GLU A 6 -12.11 13.27 15.22
N MET A 7 -11.95 13.25 13.90
CA MET A 7 -10.86 12.50 13.26
C MET A 7 -9.48 13.00 13.71
N LYS A 8 -9.26 14.32 13.79
CA LYS A 8 -8.00 14.89 14.31
C LYS A 8 -7.72 14.40 15.74
N LYS A 9 -8.74 14.38 16.60
CA LYS A 9 -8.61 13.90 17.98
C LYS A 9 -8.22 12.41 18.01
N VAL A 10 -8.94 11.56 17.29
CA VAL A 10 -8.63 10.12 17.21
C VAL A 10 -7.22 9.87 16.67
N ILE A 11 -6.79 10.61 15.64
CA ILE A 11 -5.41 10.53 15.10
C ILE A 11 -4.40 10.92 16.18
N SER A 12 -4.68 11.97 16.97
CA SER A 12 -3.80 12.44 18.04
C SER A 12 -3.65 11.40 19.17
N ASP A 13 -4.69 10.61 19.41
CA ASP A 13 -4.70 9.54 20.41
C ASP A 13 -4.17 8.19 19.87
N SER A 14 -3.74 8.13 18.61
CA SER A 14 -3.28 6.92 17.92
C SER A 14 -1.79 6.95 17.60
N GLN A 15 -1.14 5.78 17.55
CA GLN A 15 0.25 5.62 17.07
C GLN A 15 0.31 5.15 15.60
N ILE A 16 -0.77 4.55 15.10
CA ILE A 16 -0.88 4.02 13.75
C ILE A 16 -2.14 4.60 13.11
N ILE A 17 -2.03 5.00 11.83
CA ILE A 17 -3.18 5.27 10.96
C ILE A 17 -3.24 4.23 9.84
N ALA A 18 -4.38 3.54 9.70
CA ALA A 18 -4.60 2.57 8.63
C ALA A 18 -5.73 3.03 7.71
N PHE A 19 -5.44 3.11 6.42
CA PHE A 19 -6.41 3.37 5.37
C PHE A 19 -6.92 2.03 4.83
N PRO A 20 -8.20 1.68 5.05
CA PRO A 20 -8.71 0.35 4.71
C PRO A 20 -8.93 0.17 3.20
N GLY A 21 -9.04 -1.09 2.78
CA GLY A 21 -9.51 -1.44 1.44
C GLY A 21 -11.04 -1.27 1.29
N GLY A 22 -11.55 -1.41 0.06
CA GLY A 22 -12.98 -1.30 -0.25
C GLY A 22 -13.24 -0.41 -1.46
N PHE A 23 -14.47 0.10 -1.56
CA PHE A 23 -14.93 1.02 -2.60
C PHE A 23 -15.40 2.31 -1.91
N SER A 24 -14.50 3.25 -1.65
CA SER A 24 -14.88 4.52 -1.02
C SER A 24 -15.86 5.26 -1.96
N LEU A 25 -17.14 5.38 -1.56
CA LEU A 25 -18.24 5.94 -2.37
C LEU A 25 -18.45 5.25 -3.74
N GLY A 26 -18.19 3.94 -3.84
CA GLY A 26 -18.35 3.23 -5.11
C GLY A 26 -17.30 3.60 -6.17
N ASP A 27 -16.22 4.27 -5.76
CA ASP A 27 -15.15 4.81 -6.62
C ASP A 27 -15.62 5.86 -7.65
N GLU A 28 -16.82 6.43 -7.46
CA GLU A 28 -17.32 7.57 -8.21
C GLU A 28 -16.93 8.93 -7.56
N PRO A 29 -16.87 10.04 -8.32
CA PRO A 29 -16.95 10.16 -9.78
C PRO A 29 -15.58 10.03 -10.51
N ASP A 30 -14.46 10.01 -9.78
CA ASP A 30 -13.10 10.08 -10.38
C ASP A 30 -12.11 9.05 -9.79
N GLY A 31 -12.60 7.85 -9.47
CA GLY A 31 -11.78 6.67 -9.20
C GLY A 31 -11.39 6.43 -7.74
N SER A 32 -10.74 5.29 -7.53
CA SER A 32 -10.64 4.62 -6.24
C SER A 32 -9.78 5.38 -5.20
N GLY A 33 -10.27 5.52 -3.96
CA GLY A 33 -9.53 6.14 -2.84
C GLY A 33 -9.55 7.68 -2.86
N LYS A 34 -10.25 8.30 -3.82
CA LYS A 34 -10.33 9.77 -3.93
C LYS A 34 -11.03 10.41 -2.73
N PHE A 35 -12.09 9.81 -2.21
CA PHE A 35 -12.80 10.39 -1.06
C PHE A 35 -11.90 10.51 0.17
N ILE A 36 -11.16 9.43 0.47
CA ILE A 36 -10.14 9.42 1.53
C ILE A 36 -9.11 10.51 1.26
N ALA A 37 -8.54 10.56 0.05
CA ALA A 37 -7.55 11.57 -0.29
C ALA A 37 -8.09 13.02 -0.16
N THR A 38 -9.35 13.27 -0.55
CA THR A 38 -9.99 14.58 -0.42
C THR A 38 -10.17 14.98 1.04
N ALA A 39 -10.63 14.06 1.90
CA ALA A 39 -10.76 14.34 3.32
C ALA A 39 -9.41 14.72 3.95
N PHE A 40 -8.37 13.94 3.65
CA PHE A 40 -7.03 14.12 4.23
C PHE A 40 -6.21 15.26 3.60
N ARG A 41 -6.72 15.92 2.53
CA ARG A 41 -6.21 17.21 2.07
C ARG A 41 -6.70 18.40 2.91
N ASN A 42 -7.64 18.17 3.83
CA ASN A 42 -7.99 19.18 4.82
C ASN A 42 -6.75 19.53 5.67
N PRO A 43 -6.40 20.82 5.84
CA PRO A 43 -5.19 21.22 6.57
C PRO A 43 -5.09 20.64 7.99
N GLU A 44 -6.20 20.51 8.72
CA GLU A 44 -6.20 19.98 10.08
C GLU A 44 -5.86 18.48 10.12
N LEU A 45 -6.38 17.70 9.16
CA LEU A 45 -6.06 16.27 9.06
C LEU A 45 -4.66 16.03 8.50
N MET A 46 -4.24 16.83 7.53
CA MET A 46 -2.86 16.79 7.02
C MET A 46 -1.86 17.06 8.13
N GLU A 47 -2.08 18.11 8.92
CA GLU A 47 -1.25 18.41 10.09
C GLU A 47 -1.24 17.26 11.09
N ALA A 48 -2.40 16.68 11.40
CA ALA A 48 -2.50 15.56 12.34
C ALA A 48 -1.76 14.30 11.87
N VAL A 49 -1.81 13.99 10.58
CA VAL A 49 -1.09 12.84 10.00
C VAL A 49 0.42 13.09 10.01
N LEU A 50 0.88 14.29 9.65
CA LEU A 50 2.31 14.61 9.67
C LEU A 50 2.85 14.68 11.11
N ASP A 51 2.06 15.18 12.05
CA ASP A 51 2.37 15.14 13.48
C ASP A 51 2.51 13.69 13.97
N LEU A 52 1.55 12.82 13.66
CA LEU A 52 1.62 11.40 13.96
C LEU A 52 2.92 10.80 13.44
N LEU A 53 3.23 10.96 12.14
CA LEU A 53 4.37 10.30 11.50
C LEU A 53 5.72 10.83 11.97
N TYR A 54 5.84 12.15 12.19
CA TYR A 54 7.15 12.81 12.29
C TYR A 54 7.44 13.53 13.59
N LYS A 55 6.43 13.76 14.43
CA LYS A 55 6.61 14.29 15.79
C LYS A 55 6.37 13.23 16.86
N ARG A 56 5.53 12.24 16.57
CA ARG A 56 5.14 11.17 17.50
C ARG A 56 5.60 9.77 17.08
N ASP A 57 6.49 9.71 16.09
CA ASP A 57 7.13 8.47 15.64
C ASP A 57 6.15 7.41 15.09
N GLY A 58 4.95 7.81 14.68
CA GLY A 58 3.90 6.91 14.24
C GLY A 58 4.11 6.28 12.86
N LEU A 59 3.20 5.38 12.51
CA LEU A 59 3.21 4.63 11.24
C LEU A 59 1.90 4.81 10.46
N ALA A 60 1.98 4.68 9.13
CA ALA A 60 0.80 4.65 8.27
C ALA A 60 0.77 3.40 7.39
N LEU A 61 -0.41 2.82 7.22
CA LEU A 61 -0.67 1.65 6.38
C LEU A 61 -1.81 1.92 5.41
N GLY A 62 -1.70 1.46 4.17
CA GLY A 62 -2.80 1.49 3.21
C GLY A 62 -2.90 0.17 2.44
N ILE A 63 -4.06 -0.47 2.47
CA ILE A 63 -4.29 -1.72 1.74
C ILE A 63 -5.35 -1.52 0.67
N CYS A 64 -5.08 -1.95 -0.56
CA CYS A 64 -5.93 -1.80 -1.74
C CYS A 64 -6.41 -0.35 -1.93
N ASN A 65 -7.62 0.00 -1.48
CA ASN A 65 -8.15 1.36 -1.56
C ASN A 65 -7.37 2.37 -0.71
N GLY A 66 -6.86 1.92 0.44
CA GLY A 66 -5.96 2.72 1.25
C GLY A 66 -4.64 3.00 0.55
N PHE A 67 -4.10 2.04 -0.21
CA PHE A 67 -2.88 2.28 -0.99
C PHE A 67 -3.12 3.32 -2.08
N GLN A 68 -4.25 3.24 -2.78
CA GLN A 68 -4.67 4.24 -3.76
C GLN A 68 -4.80 5.64 -3.13
N ALA A 69 -5.36 5.73 -1.92
CA ALA A 69 -5.43 6.98 -1.17
C ALA A 69 -4.05 7.54 -0.81
N LEU A 70 -3.14 6.70 -0.29
CA LEU A 70 -1.77 7.10 0.05
C LEU A 70 -1.00 7.65 -1.17
N ILE A 71 -1.14 7.01 -2.33
CA ILE A 71 -0.56 7.46 -3.59
C ILE A 71 -1.19 8.81 -4.02
N LYS A 72 -2.52 8.92 -4.03
CA LYS A 72 -3.22 10.17 -4.41
C LYS A 72 -2.95 11.35 -3.46
N LEU A 73 -2.62 11.07 -2.20
CA LEU A 73 -2.18 12.05 -1.20
C LEU A 73 -0.72 12.47 -1.37
N GLY A 74 0.10 11.68 -2.07
CA GLY A 74 1.54 11.88 -2.13
C GLY A 74 2.32 11.27 -0.96
N LEU A 75 1.63 10.75 0.07
CA LEU A 75 2.28 10.06 1.19
C LEU A 75 3.16 8.90 0.71
N LEU A 76 2.77 8.25 -0.38
CA LEU A 76 3.65 7.36 -1.13
C LEU A 76 4.00 7.96 -2.49
N PRO A 77 5.27 7.92 -2.91
CA PRO A 77 6.45 7.43 -2.17
C PRO A 77 7.09 8.49 -1.23
N PHE A 78 6.51 9.69 -1.08
CA PHE A 78 7.25 10.84 -0.54
C PHE A 78 7.26 10.98 0.99
N GLY A 79 6.40 10.25 1.71
CA GLY A 79 6.20 10.40 3.16
C GLY A 79 5.41 11.66 3.54
N GLN A 80 5.13 12.55 2.60
CA GLN A 80 4.43 13.82 2.85
C GLN A 80 3.17 13.94 2.01
N ILE A 81 2.18 14.68 2.51
CA ILE A 81 0.99 15.00 1.72
C ILE A 81 1.37 16.08 0.71
N VAL A 82 1.50 15.69 -0.55
CA VAL A 82 1.90 16.58 -1.66
C VAL A 82 0.97 16.43 -2.86
N PRO A 83 0.69 17.52 -3.60
CA PRO A 83 -0.12 17.45 -4.81
C PRO A 83 0.51 16.51 -5.85
N GLN A 84 -0.34 15.71 -6.49
CA GLN A 84 0.07 14.86 -7.60
C GLN A 84 0.32 15.70 -8.85
N ASN A 85 1.35 15.33 -9.60
CA ASN A 85 1.70 15.94 -10.88
C ASN A 85 2.04 14.85 -11.91
N ARG A 86 2.48 15.25 -13.11
CA ARG A 86 2.81 14.32 -14.21
C ARG A 86 3.99 13.39 -13.89
N ASP A 87 4.82 13.75 -12.93
CA ASP A 87 5.98 12.99 -12.46
C ASP A 87 5.69 12.19 -11.18
N SER A 88 4.41 12.05 -10.81
CA SER A 88 4.00 11.23 -9.67
C SER A 88 3.66 9.80 -10.11
N ALA A 89 3.98 8.82 -9.27
CA ALA A 89 3.44 7.48 -9.45
C ALA A 89 1.93 7.49 -9.22
N THR A 90 1.20 6.66 -9.97
CA THR A 90 -0.25 6.53 -9.80
C THR A 90 -0.69 5.09 -9.95
N LEU A 91 -1.89 4.80 -9.44
CA LEU A 91 -2.61 3.55 -9.62
C LEU A 91 -3.73 3.77 -10.63
N THR A 92 -3.82 2.89 -11.62
CA THR A 92 -4.81 2.96 -12.70
C THR A 92 -5.40 1.59 -13.00
N TYR A 93 -6.32 1.55 -13.98
CA TYR A 93 -6.97 0.33 -14.45
C TYR A 93 -5.96 -0.79 -14.72
N ASN A 94 -6.32 -1.98 -14.26
CA ASN A 94 -5.58 -3.19 -14.57
C ASN A 94 -5.39 -3.33 -16.09
N ARG A 95 -4.25 -3.86 -16.54
CA ARG A 95 -3.98 -4.06 -17.97
C ARG A 95 -5.02 -4.93 -18.68
N ILE A 96 -5.66 -5.85 -17.94
CA ILE A 96 -6.73 -6.70 -18.46
C ILE A 96 -8.08 -5.97 -18.66
N GLY A 97 -8.20 -4.70 -18.28
CA GLY A 97 -9.41 -3.89 -18.45
C GLY A 97 -10.60 -4.27 -17.57
N ARG A 98 -10.40 -5.11 -16.55
CA ARG A 98 -11.45 -5.57 -15.64
C ARG A 98 -10.94 -5.83 -14.22
N HIS A 99 -11.87 -5.98 -13.29
CA HIS A 99 -11.60 -6.41 -11.93
C HIS A 99 -10.89 -7.78 -11.89
N VAL A 100 -9.87 -7.91 -11.05
CA VAL A 100 -9.23 -9.19 -10.73
C VAL A 100 -9.58 -9.57 -9.30
N SER A 101 -10.05 -10.81 -9.12
CA SER A 101 -10.17 -11.48 -7.82
C SER A 101 -9.44 -12.82 -7.92
N THR A 102 -8.27 -12.96 -7.28
CA THR A 102 -7.46 -14.19 -7.30
C THR A 102 -6.46 -14.21 -6.15
N MET A 103 -5.71 -15.30 -6.01
CA MET A 103 -4.48 -15.34 -5.22
C MET A 103 -3.28 -14.98 -6.09
N ALA A 104 -2.41 -14.11 -5.58
CA ALA A 104 -1.16 -13.75 -6.22
C ALA A 104 0.01 -14.09 -5.29
N LYS A 105 1.13 -14.56 -5.86
CA LYS A 105 2.39 -14.69 -5.13
C LYS A 105 3.12 -13.36 -5.15
N ILE A 106 3.48 -12.88 -3.98
CA ILE A 106 4.31 -11.68 -3.81
C ILE A 106 5.59 -12.06 -3.09
N ARG A 107 6.68 -11.37 -3.42
CA ARG A 107 7.93 -11.45 -2.69
C ARG A 107 8.21 -10.15 -1.95
N VAL A 108 8.85 -10.24 -0.79
CA VAL A 108 9.44 -9.09 -0.11
C VAL A 108 10.65 -8.63 -0.91
N ALA A 109 10.58 -7.41 -1.44
CA ALA A 109 11.65 -6.79 -2.22
C ALA A 109 12.54 -5.89 -1.33
N SER A 110 11.97 -5.33 -0.27
CA SER A 110 12.68 -4.52 0.73
C SER A 110 12.03 -4.76 2.09
N ASN A 111 12.85 -4.86 3.13
CA ASN A 111 12.40 -4.89 4.53
C ASN A 111 12.82 -3.61 5.29
N ASN A 112 13.10 -2.52 4.57
CA ASN A 112 13.47 -1.21 5.12
C ASN A 112 12.25 -0.44 5.67
N SER A 113 11.38 -1.13 6.40
CA SER A 113 10.17 -0.55 6.98
C SER A 113 9.81 -1.33 8.24
N PRO A 114 9.35 -0.66 9.31
CA PRO A 114 8.83 -1.33 10.49
C PRO A 114 7.77 -2.38 10.17
N TRP A 115 6.90 -2.13 9.18
CA TRP A 115 5.87 -3.05 8.70
C TRP A 115 6.41 -4.39 8.15
N LEU A 116 7.67 -4.40 7.71
CA LEU A 116 8.30 -5.54 7.03
C LEU A 116 9.52 -6.09 7.80
N SER A 117 9.79 -5.55 8.99
CA SER A 117 10.97 -5.86 9.82
C SER A 117 11.08 -7.33 10.23
N GLY A 118 9.95 -8.03 10.37
CA GLY A 118 9.91 -9.46 10.69
C GLY A 118 10.15 -10.39 9.49
N PHE A 119 10.39 -9.85 8.29
CA PHE A 119 10.59 -10.63 7.07
C PHE A 119 11.99 -10.42 6.48
N ARG A 120 12.42 -11.39 5.68
CA ARG A 120 13.66 -11.32 4.90
C ARG A 120 13.35 -10.96 3.46
N VAL A 121 14.26 -10.21 2.82
CA VAL A 121 14.19 -9.97 1.39
C VAL A 121 14.21 -11.32 0.66
N GLY A 122 13.22 -11.53 -0.22
CA GLY A 122 13.01 -12.79 -0.92
C GLY A 122 11.99 -13.73 -0.28
N ASP A 123 11.51 -13.47 0.95
CA ASP A 123 10.38 -14.24 1.49
C ASP A 123 9.16 -14.07 0.57
N VAL A 124 8.44 -15.17 0.34
CA VAL A 124 7.29 -15.24 -0.58
C VAL A 124 6.01 -15.53 0.19
N PHE A 125 4.98 -14.77 -0.15
CA PHE A 125 3.64 -14.92 0.40
C PHE A 125 2.60 -15.03 -0.70
N SER A 126 1.57 -15.83 -0.48
CA SER A 126 0.35 -15.85 -1.27
C SER A 126 -0.64 -14.89 -0.63
N VAL A 127 -1.06 -13.86 -1.37
CA VAL A 127 -2.02 -12.87 -0.87
C VAL A 127 -3.27 -12.81 -1.76
N PRO A 128 -4.46 -12.64 -1.17
CA PRO A 128 -5.67 -12.35 -1.93
C PRO A 128 -5.55 -10.97 -2.57
N ILE A 129 -5.96 -10.85 -3.84
CA ILE A 129 -6.10 -9.57 -4.52
C ILE A 129 -7.53 -9.41 -5.02
N SER A 130 -8.05 -8.18 -4.95
CA SER A 130 -9.43 -7.86 -5.34
C SER A 130 -9.53 -6.39 -5.76
N HIS A 131 -9.18 -6.06 -7.00
CA HIS A 131 -9.20 -4.67 -7.48
C HIS A 131 -9.41 -4.56 -8.99
N GLY A 132 -10.01 -3.44 -9.43
CA GLY A 132 -10.05 -3.00 -10.83
C GLY A 132 -8.95 -2.01 -11.22
N GLU A 133 -8.44 -1.26 -10.24
CA GLU A 133 -7.48 -0.15 -10.43
C GLU A 133 -6.21 -0.35 -9.60
N GLY A 134 -5.56 -1.51 -9.74
CA GLY A 134 -4.37 -1.87 -8.95
C GLY A 134 -3.04 -1.66 -9.64
N ARG A 135 -3.02 -1.12 -10.87
CA ARG A 135 -1.82 -1.08 -11.70
C ARG A 135 -0.98 0.14 -11.40
N ILE A 136 0.22 -0.06 -10.85
CA ILE A 136 1.21 1.01 -10.70
C ILE A 136 1.86 1.37 -12.03
N ILE A 137 1.83 2.66 -12.33
CA ILE A 137 2.57 3.29 -13.42
C ILE A 137 3.23 4.59 -12.93
N ALA A 138 4.40 4.92 -13.49
CA ALA A 138 5.04 6.21 -13.34
C ALA A 138 6.04 6.40 -14.50
N PRO A 139 6.55 7.62 -14.75
CA PRO A 139 7.66 7.83 -15.68
C PRO A 139 8.87 6.94 -15.31
N PRO A 140 9.66 6.45 -16.29
CA PRO A 140 10.80 5.57 -16.03
C PRO A 140 11.79 6.13 -15.01
N SER A 141 12.08 7.43 -15.06
CA SER A 141 12.96 8.11 -14.12
C SER A 141 12.44 8.09 -12.67
N VAL A 142 11.13 8.12 -12.49
CA VAL A 142 10.47 8.05 -11.18
C VAL A 142 10.54 6.62 -10.64
N ILE A 143 10.25 5.62 -11.48
CA ILE A 143 10.41 4.20 -11.12
C ILE A 143 11.85 3.88 -10.72
N GLU A 144 12.83 4.38 -11.49
CA GLU A 144 14.25 4.18 -11.17
C GLU A 144 14.64 4.79 -9.83
N LYS A 145 14.15 6.00 -9.52
CA LYS A 145 14.36 6.63 -8.20
C LYS A 145 13.75 5.81 -7.07
N ILE A 146 12.51 5.34 -7.23
CA ILE A 146 11.82 4.50 -6.24
C ILE A 146 12.61 3.20 -5.98
N ILE A 147 13.10 2.55 -7.05
CA ILE A 147 13.89 1.32 -6.94
C ILE A 147 15.23 1.60 -6.25
N LYS A 148 15.97 2.63 -6.69
CA LYS A 148 17.26 3.02 -6.10
C LYS A 148 17.13 3.42 -4.63
N GLY A 149 16.02 4.03 -4.26
CA GLY A 149 15.69 4.37 -2.86
C GLY A 149 15.29 3.17 -2.00
N GLY A 150 15.23 1.95 -2.54
CA GLY A 150 14.80 0.76 -1.79
C GLY A 150 13.32 0.79 -1.39
N GLN A 151 12.51 1.59 -2.10
CA GLN A 151 11.12 1.87 -1.73
C GLN A 151 10.11 0.87 -2.31
N VAL A 152 10.57 -0.05 -3.18
CA VAL A 152 9.76 -1.19 -3.60
C VAL A 152 9.74 -2.20 -2.47
N ALA A 153 8.63 -2.24 -1.73
CA ALA A 153 8.47 -3.12 -0.58
C ALA A 153 8.14 -4.55 -1.00
N THR A 154 7.22 -4.71 -1.95
CA THR A 154 6.72 -6.02 -2.39
C THR A 154 6.53 -6.04 -3.89
N GLN A 155 6.77 -7.20 -4.50
CA GLN A 155 6.62 -7.41 -5.94
C GLN A 155 5.84 -8.69 -6.24
N TYR A 156 5.00 -8.65 -7.28
CA TYR A 156 4.44 -9.86 -7.88
C TYR A 156 5.56 -10.78 -8.37
N CYS A 157 5.46 -12.08 -8.10
CA CYS A 157 6.47 -13.05 -8.49
C CYS A 157 5.87 -14.30 -9.16
N ASP A 158 6.68 -14.96 -9.98
CA ASP A 158 6.34 -16.21 -10.63
C ASP A 158 6.52 -17.43 -9.69
N ASP A 159 6.28 -18.62 -10.23
CA ASP A 159 6.47 -19.87 -9.50
C ASP A 159 7.93 -20.17 -9.16
N LEU A 160 8.88 -19.49 -9.80
CA LEU A 160 10.31 -19.53 -9.47
C LEU A 160 10.70 -18.48 -8.43
N MET A 161 9.71 -17.82 -7.81
CA MET A 161 9.87 -16.80 -6.77
C MET A 161 10.60 -15.54 -7.27
N LYS A 162 10.65 -15.33 -8.59
CA LYS A 162 11.30 -14.16 -9.19
C LYS A 162 10.26 -13.10 -9.52
N ALA A 163 10.61 -11.84 -9.29
CA ALA A 163 9.74 -10.72 -9.65
C ALA A 163 9.42 -10.77 -11.14
N THR A 164 8.15 -10.64 -11.51
CA THR A 164 7.72 -10.82 -12.90
C THR A 164 6.67 -9.81 -13.31
N MET A 165 6.76 -9.31 -14.54
CA MET A 165 5.74 -8.47 -15.17
C MET A 165 4.78 -9.29 -16.05
N VAL A 166 4.91 -10.62 -16.03
CA VAL A 166 4.17 -11.52 -16.92
C VAL A 166 2.85 -11.92 -16.27
N SER A 167 1.77 -11.86 -17.04
CA SER A 167 0.46 -12.42 -16.67
C SER A 167 0.51 -13.96 -16.77
N PRO A 168 -0.12 -14.73 -15.86
CA PRO A 168 -1.06 -14.28 -14.82
C PRO A 168 -0.42 -13.88 -13.47
N PHE A 169 0.88 -14.08 -13.30
CA PHE A 169 1.59 -13.83 -12.04
C PHE A 169 1.59 -12.36 -11.60
N ASN A 170 1.64 -11.44 -12.55
CA ASN A 170 1.35 -10.02 -12.37
C ASN A 170 -0.05 -9.70 -12.93
N PRO A 171 -1.08 -9.71 -12.08
CA PRO A 171 -2.48 -9.72 -12.50
C PRO A 171 -3.01 -8.36 -12.97
N ASN A 172 -2.43 -7.27 -12.47
CA ASN A 172 -2.78 -5.91 -12.89
C ASN A 172 -1.85 -5.33 -13.95
N GLY A 173 -0.70 -5.94 -14.20
CA GLY A 173 0.30 -5.43 -15.14
C GLY A 173 1.10 -4.23 -14.59
N SER A 174 1.33 -4.18 -13.27
CA SER A 174 2.13 -3.11 -12.64
C SER A 174 3.56 -3.10 -13.16
N THR A 175 4.09 -1.90 -13.40
CA THR A 175 5.46 -1.68 -13.84
C THR A 175 6.46 -2.24 -12.81
N GLN A 176 7.52 -2.91 -13.30
CA GLN A 176 8.55 -3.54 -12.46
C GLN A 176 7.99 -4.51 -11.40
N ALA A 177 6.84 -5.12 -11.70
CA ALA A 177 6.12 -6.02 -10.80
C ALA A 177 5.75 -5.41 -9.45
N ILE A 178 5.77 -4.09 -9.29
CA ILE A 178 5.53 -3.42 -8.01
C ILE A 178 4.12 -3.75 -7.53
N GLU A 179 4.03 -4.29 -6.32
CA GLU A 179 2.76 -4.60 -5.65
C GLU A 179 2.50 -3.70 -4.45
N GLY A 180 3.57 -3.29 -3.76
CA GLY A 180 3.52 -2.33 -2.67
C GLY A 180 4.78 -1.47 -2.56
N LEU A 181 4.60 -0.28 -2.00
CA LEU A 181 5.62 0.74 -1.82
C LEU A 181 5.73 1.18 -0.36
N ILE A 182 6.91 1.65 0.02
CA ILE A 182 7.15 2.36 1.28
C ILE A 182 7.60 3.80 1.02
N SER A 183 7.39 4.69 1.99
CA SER A 183 8.05 6.00 2.01
C SER A 183 9.56 5.85 2.13
N ALA A 184 10.32 6.89 1.80
CA ALA A 184 11.79 6.84 1.85
C ALA A 184 12.35 6.54 3.26
N ASP A 185 11.58 6.87 4.30
CA ASP A 185 11.87 6.57 5.71
C ASP A 185 11.25 5.26 6.22
N GLY A 186 10.49 4.55 5.38
CA GLY A 186 9.82 3.29 5.72
C GLY A 186 8.56 3.40 6.57
N ARG A 187 8.15 4.59 7.06
CA ARG A 187 7.03 4.75 8.01
C ARG A 187 5.65 4.54 7.39
N VAL A 188 5.50 4.92 6.12
CA VAL A 188 4.28 4.74 5.35
C VAL A 188 4.45 3.49 4.50
N PHE A 189 3.53 2.53 4.60
CA PHE A 189 3.49 1.34 3.76
C PHE A 189 2.15 1.23 3.04
N GLY A 190 2.19 0.98 1.74
CA GLY A 190 1.00 0.77 0.92
C GLY A 190 1.13 -0.45 0.03
N LYS A 191 0.06 -1.23 -0.10
CA LYS A 191 0.06 -2.45 -0.94
C LYS A 191 -1.32 -2.78 -1.50
N MET A 192 -1.37 -3.54 -2.60
CA MET A 192 -2.64 -3.95 -3.23
C MET A 192 -3.21 -5.27 -2.69
N GLY A 193 -2.34 -6.21 -2.32
CA GLY A 193 -2.68 -7.50 -1.74
C GLY A 193 -3.21 -7.37 -0.32
N HIS A 194 -4.27 -8.11 -0.05
CA HIS A 194 -5.01 -8.06 1.21
C HIS A 194 -4.39 -8.99 2.26
N SER A 195 -3.32 -8.55 2.90
CA SER A 195 -2.72 -9.28 4.03
C SER A 195 -3.67 -9.44 5.23
N GLU A 196 -4.70 -8.58 5.33
CA GLU A 196 -5.75 -8.66 6.35
C GLU A 196 -6.84 -9.69 6.04
N ARG A 197 -6.95 -10.17 4.80
CA ARG A 197 -7.89 -11.24 4.42
C ARG A 197 -7.27 -12.61 4.68
N TRP A 198 -6.73 -12.81 5.87
CA TRP A 198 -6.12 -14.07 6.27
C TRP A 198 -6.44 -14.38 7.73
N GLN A 199 -6.63 -15.67 8.00
CA GLN A 199 -6.65 -16.24 9.34
C GLN A 199 -6.17 -17.69 9.24
N GLU A 200 -5.74 -18.25 10.37
CA GLU A 200 -5.37 -19.66 10.45
C GLU A 200 -6.51 -20.56 9.96
N GLY A 201 -6.20 -21.51 9.08
CA GLY A 201 -7.18 -22.43 8.50
C GLY A 201 -8.05 -21.89 7.35
N LEU A 202 -7.89 -20.64 6.90
CA LEU A 202 -8.76 -20.07 5.85
C LEU A 202 -8.52 -20.66 4.44
N TYR A 203 -7.27 -20.88 4.07
CA TYR A 203 -6.86 -21.28 2.71
C TYR A 203 -6.30 -22.70 2.64
N GLN A 204 -6.92 -23.64 3.38
CA GLN A 204 -6.44 -25.03 3.51
C GLN A 204 -6.36 -25.80 2.18
N ASN A 205 -7.10 -25.37 1.16
CA ASN A 205 -7.12 -25.98 -0.17
C ASN A 205 -6.08 -25.39 -1.14
N LEU A 206 -5.27 -24.43 -0.69
CA LEU A 206 -4.25 -23.77 -1.50
C LEU A 206 -2.86 -23.95 -0.87
N SER A 207 -1.86 -24.21 -1.69
CA SER A 207 -0.46 -24.21 -1.25
C SER A 207 0.08 -22.78 -1.17
N GLY A 208 0.87 -22.49 -0.14
CA GLY A 208 1.60 -21.23 -0.03
C GLY A 208 1.72 -20.76 1.41
N ASN A 209 2.53 -19.74 1.61
CA ASN A 209 2.56 -19.02 2.89
C ASN A 209 1.58 -17.84 2.82
N PHE A 210 0.49 -17.91 3.56
CA PHE A 210 -0.50 -16.82 3.60
C PHE A 210 -0.31 -15.88 4.78
N ASN A 211 0.53 -16.27 5.75
CA ASN A 211 0.75 -15.51 6.97
C ASN A 211 1.77 -14.39 6.74
N MET A 212 1.33 -13.28 6.15
CA MET A 212 2.12 -12.05 6.07
C MET A 212 1.72 -11.08 7.19
N ASP A 213 2.19 -11.36 8.41
CA ASP A 213 1.89 -10.66 9.67
C ASP A 213 2.43 -9.19 9.76
N ILE A 214 2.08 -8.35 8.79
CA ILE A 214 2.50 -6.93 8.75
C ILE A 214 2.00 -6.15 9.97
N PHE A 215 0.85 -6.53 10.53
CA PHE A 215 0.25 -5.88 11.70
C PHE A 215 1.07 -6.13 12.96
N LYS A 216 1.54 -7.38 13.15
CA LYS A 216 2.42 -7.73 14.26
C LYS A 216 3.72 -6.92 14.21
N ASN A 217 4.32 -6.81 13.02
CA ASN A 217 5.52 -6.01 12.83
C ASN A 217 5.28 -4.52 13.13
N GLY A 218 4.16 -3.96 12.66
CA GLY A 218 3.78 -2.57 12.94
C GLY A 218 3.56 -2.29 14.43
N VAL A 219 2.96 -3.22 15.18
CA VAL A 219 2.80 -3.11 16.64
C VAL A 219 4.15 -3.25 17.36
N ASN A 220 4.97 -4.21 16.95
CA ASN A 220 6.30 -4.46 17.54
C ASN A 220 7.26 -3.29 17.42
N TYR A 221 7.03 -2.37 16.48
CA TYR A 221 7.83 -1.15 16.36
C TYR A 221 7.80 -0.26 17.61
N PHE A 222 6.70 -0.29 18.38
CA PHE A 222 6.52 0.55 19.56
C PHE A 222 6.87 -0.15 20.89
N ASN A 223 7.35 -1.39 20.84
CA ASN A 223 7.73 -2.21 22.00
C ASN A 223 9.25 -2.33 22.08
#